data_AF-A0A0Q4V0U4-F1
#
_entry.id   AF-A0A0Q4V0U4-F1
#
_cell.length_a   1.000
_cell.length_b   1.000
_cell.length_c   1.000
_cell.angle_alpha   90.00
_cell.angle_beta   90.00
_cell.angle_gamma   90.00
#
_symmetry.space_group_name_H-M   'P 1'
#
loop_
_entity.id
_entity.type
_entity.pdbx_description
1 polymer ?
#
loop_
_entity_poly.entity_id
_entity_poly.type
_entity_poly.pdbx_seq_one_letter_code
_entity_poly.pdbx_strand_id
1 'polypeptide(L)'
;MIVAAGLALTGCAVHDSTGRVSVSLSADAAKGHHYTVKVFDAQRQLVEHQSMLAGQTADFAGVPLGKVTVRASGLCAARTTVAYDAVASVKLGTAGC
;
A
#
# COMPACT_ATOMS: atom_id res chain seq x y z
N MET A 1 36.41 -19.69 -35.33
CA MET A 1 35.53 -18.52 -35.16
C MET A 1 34.22 -19.00 -34.57
N ILE A 2 33.83 -18.45 -33.42
CA ILE A 2 32.68 -18.89 -32.62
C ILE A 2 31.44 -18.14 -33.12
N VAL A 3 30.43 -18.87 -33.59
CA VAL A 3 29.14 -18.31 -34.03
C VAL A 3 28.32 -18.01 -32.77
N ALA A 4 28.13 -16.72 -32.48
CA ALA A 4 27.34 -16.26 -31.35
C ALA A 4 25.85 -16.52 -31.60
N ALA A 5 25.26 -17.46 -30.85
CA ALA A 5 23.82 -17.64 -30.78
C ALA A 5 23.22 -16.46 -29.99
N GLY A 6 22.46 -15.62 -30.69
CA GLY A 6 21.65 -14.58 -30.07
C GLY A 6 20.52 -15.22 -29.26
N LEU A 7 20.69 -15.31 -27.94
CA LEU A 7 19.61 -15.56 -27.01
C LEU A 7 18.74 -14.31 -26.93
N ALA A 8 17.66 -14.31 -27.69
CA ALA A 8 16.56 -13.36 -27.51
C ALA A 8 15.90 -13.62 -26.14
N LEU A 9 16.37 -12.92 -25.12
CA LEU A 9 15.66 -12.78 -23.84
C LEU A 9 14.41 -11.94 -24.10
N THR A 10 13.34 -12.56 -24.60
CA THR A 10 11.98 -12.04 -24.41
C THR A 10 11.58 -12.29 -22.96
N GLY A 11 12.32 -11.68 -22.04
CA GLY A 11 11.86 -11.49 -20.68
C GLY A 11 10.79 -10.41 -20.74
N CYS A 12 9.53 -10.80 -20.95
CA CYS A 12 8.41 -9.98 -20.57
C CYS A 12 8.61 -9.67 -19.08
N ALA A 13 9.15 -8.51 -18.77
CA ALA A 13 9.05 -7.97 -17.42
C ALA A 13 7.55 -7.94 -17.14
N VAL A 14 7.08 -8.79 -16.23
CA VAL A 14 5.79 -8.55 -15.60
C VAL A 14 6.02 -7.22 -14.88
N HIS A 15 5.66 -6.13 -15.55
CA HIS A 15 5.59 -4.84 -14.90
C HIS A 15 4.33 -4.96 -14.06
N ASP A 16 4.46 -5.65 -12.92
CA ASP A 16 3.48 -5.63 -11.85
C ASP A 16 3.42 -4.16 -11.47
N SER A 17 2.48 -3.47 -12.13
CA SER A 17 2.35 -2.04 -12.06
C SER A 17 1.87 -1.82 -10.63
N THR A 18 2.81 -1.43 -9.79
CA THR A 18 2.56 -1.18 -8.38
C THR A 18 2.84 0.28 -8.12
N GLY A 19 2.00 0.87 -7.27
CA GLY A 19 2.17 2.23 -6.79
C GLY A 19 2.50 2.25 -5.32
N ARG A 20 2.28 3.42 -4.71
CA ARG A 20 2.54 3.66 -3.30
C ARG A 20 1.32 4.27 -2.62
N VAL A 21 1.13 3.91 -1.35
CA VAL A 21 0.14 4.52 -0.47
C VAL A 21 0.85 5.07 0.76
N SER A 22 0.71 6.35 1.02
CA SER A 22 1.15 6.97 2.27
C SER A 22 -0.01 6.97 3.26
N VAL A 23 0.16 6.29 4.39
CA VAL A 23 -0.87 6.18 5.42
C VAL A 23 -0.44 6.99 6.63
N SER A 24 -1.29 7.92 7.05
CA SER A 24 -1.14 8.70 8.27
C SER A 24 -2.14 8.21 9.31
N LEU A 25 -1.64 7.81 10.49
CA LEU A 25 -2.48 7.54 11.64
C LEU A 25 -2.70 8.83 12.40
N SER A 26 -3.96 9.15 12.62
CA SER A 26 -4.35 10.33 13.36
C SER A 26 -3.96 10.22 14.85
N ALA A 27 -3.61 11.36 15.45
CA ALA A 27 -3.13 11.43 16.82
C ALA A 27 -4.25 11.38 17.89
N ASP A 28 -5.51 11.44 17.45
CA ASP A 28 -6.72 11.19 18.24
C ASP A 28 -6.94 9.71 18.53
N ALA A 29 -6.27 8.83 17.79
CA ALA A 29 -6.15 7.41 18.13
C ALA A 29 -5.42 7.23 19.47
N ALA A 30 -5.61 6.08 20.12
CA ALA A 30 -5.08 5.83 21.45
C ALA A 30 -3.55 6.00 21.48
N LYS A 31 -3.06 7.01 22.20
CA LYS A 31 -1.64 7.33 22.31
C LYS A 31 -0.86 6.15 22.87
N GLY A 32 0.30 5.85 22.29
CA GLY A 32 1.15 4.73 22.67
C GLY A 32 0.60 3.36 22.25
N HIS A 33 -0.56 3.30 21.59
CA HIS A 33 -1.09 2.05 21.05
C HIS A 33 -0.48 1.75 19.67
N HIS A 34 -0.09 0.50 19.47
CA HIS A 34 0.36 0.00 18.18
C HIS A 34 -0.84 -0.44 17.35
N TYR A 35 -1.01 0.17 16.19
CA TYR A 35 -2.02 -0.18 15.20
C TYR A 35 -1.39 -1.00 14.09
N THR A 36 -1.90 -2.22 13.86
CA THR A 36 -1.56 -2.98 12.66
C THR A 36 -2.38 -2.45 11.49
N VAL A 37 -1.77 -1.59 10.69
CA VAL A 37 -2.30 -1.09 9.43
C VAL A 37 -2.16 -2.18 8.38
N LYS A 38 -3.22 -2.43 7.63
CA LYS A 38 -3.31 -3.46 6.60
C LYS A 38 -3.88 -2.84 5.33
N VAL A 39 -3.20 -3.05 4.21
CA VAL A 39 -3.63 -2.62 2.88
C VAL A 39 -4.19 -3.82 2.13
N PHE A 40 -5.39 -3.67 1.60
CA PHE A 40 -6.08 -4.68 0.82
C PHE A 40 -6.29 -4.21 -0.61
N ASP A 41 -6.14 -5.10 -1.58
CA ASP A 41 -6.49 -4.84 -2.97
C ASP A 41 -8.03 -4.83 -3.19
N ALA A 42 -8.44 -4.66 -4.44
CA ALA A 42 -9.85 -4.68 -4.84
C ALA A 42 -10.52 -6.05 -4.60
N GLN A 43 -9.74 -7.12 -4.61
CA GLN A 43 -10.15 -8.51 -4.37
C GLN A 43 -10.16 -8.85 -2.85
N ARG A 44 -9.89 -7.86 -2.00
CA ARG A 44 -9.79 -7.97 -0.53
C ARG A 44 -8.66 -8.92 -0.08
N GLN A 45 -7.64 -9.13 -0.91
CA GLN A 45 -6.43 -9.82 -0.52
C GLN A 45 -5.53 -8.85 0.24
N LEU A 46 -4.86 -9.36 1.28
CA LEU A 46 -3.88 -8.58 2.01
C LEU A 46 -2.65 -8.40 1.11
N VAL A 47 -2.32 -7.16 0.82
CA VAL A 47 -1.17 -6.80 -0.01
C VAL A 47 0.04 -6.53 0.88
N GLU A 48 -0.15 -5.66 1.89
CA GLU A 48 0.93 -5.21 2.75
C GLU A 48 0.39 -4.89 4.15
N HIS A 49 1.25 -4.94 5.16
CA HIS A 49 0.89 -4.55 6.51
C HIS A 49 2.06 -3.92 7.28
N GLN A 50 1.75 -3.05 8.23
CA GLN A 50 2.78 -2.49 9.10
C GLN A 50 2.20 -2.14 10.47
N SER A 51 2.99 -2.33 11.52
CA SER A 51 2.68 -1.81 12.84
C SER A 51 3.12 -0.35 12.93
N MET A 52 2.22 0.53 13.35
CA MET A 52 2.45 1.97 13.44
C MET A 52 1.84 2.52 14.74
N LEU A 53 2.47 3.54 15.31
CA LEU A 53 1.92 4.27 16.46
C LEU A 53 0.97 5.38 15.99
N ALA A 54 0.01 5.75 16.85
CA ALA A 54 -0.82 6.93 16.63
C ALA A 54 0.03 8.18 16.35
N GLY A 55 -0.36 8.98 15.34
CA GLY A 55 0.40 10.15 14.89
C GLY A 55 1.52 9.87 13.89
N GLN A 56 1.86 8.60 13.62
CA GLN A 56 2.87 8.26 12.62
C GLN A 56 2.31 8.27 11.19
N THR A 57 3.20 8.48 10.24
CA THR A 57 2.94 8.29 8.81
C THR A 57 3.94 7.29 8.25
N ALA A 58 3.49 6.39 7.38
CA ALA A 58 4.33 5.40 6.72
C ALA A 58 3.90 5.17 5.27
N ASP A 59 4.88 4.88 4.41
CA ASP A 59 4.66 4.58 3.01
C ASP A 59 4.64 3.07 2.77
N PHE A 60 3.59 2.61 2.11
CA PHE A 60 3.39 1.24 1.66
C PHE A 60 3.70 1.20 0.16
N ALA A 61 4.77 0.50 -0.21
CA ALA A 61 5.15 0.28 -1.62
C ALA A 61 4.66 -1.09 -2.11
N GLY A 62 4.77 -1.34 -3.42
CA GLY A 62 4.35 -2.62 -4.00
C GLY A 62 2.82 -2.79 -4.02
N VAL A 63 2.07 -1.70 -3.89
CA VAL A 63 0.60 -1.76 -3.82
C VAL A 63 0.03 -1.84 -5.24
N PRO A 64 -0.80 -2.84 -5.60
CA PRO A 64 -1.41 -2.93 -6.91
C PRO A 64 -2.13 -1.64 -7.30
N LEU A 65 -2.02 -1.24 -8.56
CA LEU A 65 -2.79 -0.11 -9.08
C LEU A 65 -4.30 -0.39 -8.98
N GLY A 66 -5.07 0.69 -8.84
CA GLY A 66 -6.52 0.65 -8.72
C GLY A 66 -7.00 0.82 -7.28
N LYS A 67 -8.22 0.34 -7.02
CA LYS A 67 -8.88 0.55 -5.73
C LYS A 67 -8.25 -0.29 -4.64
N VAL A 68 -7.94 0.35 -3.51
CA VAL A 68 -7.41 -0.32 -2.33
C VAL A 68 -8.18 0.12 -1.08
N THR A 69 -8.19 -0.76 -0.09
CA THR A 69 -8.77 -0.48 1.23
C THR A 69 -7.68 -0.56 2.28
N VAL A 70 -7.48 0.52 3.03
CA VAL A 70 -6.56 0.57 4.16
C VAL A 70 -7.37 0.49 5.44
N ARG A 71 -7.00 -0.41 6.35
CA ARG A 71 -7.67 -0.55 7.65
C ARG A 71 -6.69 -0.83 8.77
N ALA A 72 -7.03 -0.37 9.96
CA ALA A 72 -6.44 -0.81 11.21
C ALA A 72 -7.57 -1.08 12.20
N SER A 73 -7.41 -2.10 13.04
CA SER A 73 -8.45 -2.44 14.02
C SER A 73 -8.71 -1.27 14.96
N GLY A 74 -9.98 -0.95 15.18
CA GLY A 74 -10.41 0.18 16.03
C GLY A 74 -10.36 1.55 15.36
N LEU A 75 -9.99 1.65 14.08
CA LEU A 75 -10.03 2.89 13.29
C LEU A 75 -11.00 2.75 12.10
N CYS A 76 -11.52 3.88 11.62
CA CYS A 76 -12.30 3.96 10.39
C CYS A 76 -11.47 3.48 9.20
N ALA A 77 -11.99 2.51 8.45
CA ALA A 77 -11.33 2.04 7.24
C ALA A 77 -11.43 3.11 6.13
N ALA A 78 -10.35 3.29 5.38
CA ALA A 78 -10.30 4.24 4.28
C ALA A 78 -10.16 3.51 2.94
N ARG A 79 -10.80 4.06 1.91
CA ARG A 79 -10.70 3.58 0.53
C ARG A 79 -10.03 4.63 -0.31
N THR A 80 -9.07 4.22 -1.14
CA THR A 80 -8.39 5.13 -2.07
C THR A 80 -8.11 4.40 -3.38
N THR A 81 -7.62 5.15 -4.38
CA THR A 81 -7.20 4.61 -5.67
C THR A 81 -5.72 4.89 -5.86
N VAL A 82 -4.94 3.84 -6.10
CA VAL A 82 -3.51 3.91 -6.39
C VAL A 82 -3.34 4.06 -7.90
N ALA A 83 -2.59 5.08 -8.32
CA ALA A 83 -2.29 5.34 -9.72
C ALA A 83 -0.77 5.25 -9.95
N TYR A 84 -0.39 5.04 -11.21
CA TYR A 84 1.00 5.01 -11.63
C TYR A 84 1.68 6.37 -11.35
N ASP A 85 2.94 6.34 -10.92
CA ASP A 85 3.74 7.53 -10.55
C ASP A 85 3.12 8.48 -9.49
N ALA A 86 2.05 8.07 -8.81
CA ALA A 86 1.41 8.85 -7.77
C ALA A 86 1.53 8.16 -6.41
N VAL A 87 1.54 8.96 -5.34
CA VAL A 87 1.43 8.46 -3.96
C VAL A 87 0.04 8.78 -3.46
N ALA A 88 -0.78 7.75 -3.26
CA ALA A 88 -2.10 7.92 -2.69
C ALA A 88 -1.98 8.19 -1.19
N SER A 89 -2.47 9.34 -0.71
CA SER A 89 -2.42 9.68 0.72
C SER A 89 -3.72 9.29 1.41
N VAL A 90 -3.61 8.65 2.58
CA VAL A 90 -4.73 8.16 3.37
C VAL A 90 -4.55 8.54 4.83
N LYS A 91 -5.63 8.99 5.48
CA LYS A 91 -5.65 9.20 6.93
C LYS A 91 -6.59 8.20 7.59
N LEU A 92 -6.10 7.51 8.61
CA LEU A 92 -6.89 6.63 9.46
C LEU A 92 -7.06 7.27 10.84
N GLY A 93 -8.28 7.30 11.35
CA GLY A 93 -8.61 7.87 12.66
C GLY A 93 -9.85 7.18 13.24
N THR A 94 -10.28 7.61 14.42
CA THR A 94 -11.49 7.08 15.07
C THR A 94 -12.77 7.75 14.59
N ALA A 95 -12.65 8.86 13.85
CA ALA A 95 -13.74 9.60 13.23
C ALA A 95 -13.59 9.64 11.70
N GLY A 96 -14.70 9.85 10.99
CA GLY A 96 -14.71 10.00 9.53
C GLY A 96 -15.10 8.73 8.75
N CYS A 97 -15.78 7.80 9.43
CA CYS A 97 -16.66 6.81 8.83
C CYS A 97 -18.11 7.14 9.21
#